data_AF-A0A059X3A6-F1
#
_entry.id   AF-A0A059X3A6-F1
#
_cell.length_a   1.000
_cell.length_b   1.000
_cell.length_c   1.000
_cell.angle_alpha   90.00
_cell.angle_beta   90.00
_cell.angle_gamma   90.00
#
_symmetry.space_group_name_H-M   'P 1'
#
loop_
_entity.id
_entity.type
_entity.pdbx_description
1 polymer ?
#
loop_
_entity_poly.entity_id
_entity_poly.type
_entity_poly.pdbx_seq_one_letter_code
_entity_poly.pdbx_strand_id
1 'polypeptide(L)'
;ALVATLSLFAPAMAGQPAAWSQPTKPFQILDNIYYVGTKGLASYLIVSNGKAILLDGTLAENAGYIEANIKALGFRLEDVKIILNSHAHYDHAAGIAKLRQDTGAQVMAMEEDRSALEHGKQEGDTN
;
A
#
# COMPACT_ATOMS: atom_id res chain seq x y z
N ALA A 1 55.12 21.12 3.62
CA ALA A 1 53.70 21.37 3.95
C ALA A 1 52.89 20.22 3.38
N LEU A 2 52.24 19.42 4.22
CA LEU A 2 51.46 18.24 3.81
C LEU A 2 49.99 18.65 3.81
N VAL A 3 49.35 18.65 2.64
CA VAL A 3 47.91 18.94 2.52
C VAL A 3 47.18 17.59 2.67
N ALA A 4 46.53 17.39 3.80
CA ALA A 4 45.64 16.26 4.01
C ALA A 4 44.26 16.61 3.43
N THR A 5 43.90 15.98 2.33
CA THR A 5 42.55 16.04 1.74
C THR A 5 41.61 15.16 2.56
N LEU A 6 40.69 15.79 3.28
CA LEU A 6 39.60 15.11 3.99
C LEU A 6 38.51 14.76 2.97
N SER A 7 38.41 13.49 2.57
CA SER A 7 37.29 13.01 1.76
C SER A 7 36.06 12.81 2.65
N LEU A 8 35.06 13.68 2.50
CA LEU A 8 33.74 13.48 3.08
C LEU A 8 33.00 12.40 2.28
N PHE A 9 32.89 11.20 2.83
CA PHE A 9 31.94 10.19 2.34
C PHE A 9 30.54 10.57 2.84
N ALA A 10 29.69 11.08 1.96
CA ALA A 10 28.25 11.13 2.22
C ALA A 10 27.68 9.71 2.03
N PRO A 11 26.89 9.18 2.97
CA PRO A 11 26.23 7.89 2.76
C PRO A 11 25.25 8.05 1.59
N ALA A 12 25.34 7.15 0.60
CA ALA A 12 24.33 7.05 -0.42
C ALA A 12 23.03 6.58 0.23
N MET A 13 22.07 7.48 0.40
CA MET A 13 20.69 7.09 0.73
C MET A 13 20.13 6.38 -0.50
N ALA A 14 20.03 5.06 -0.45
CA ALA A 14 19.30 4.31 -1.47
C ALA A 14 17.85 4.79 -1.43
N GLY A 15 17.37 5.34 -2.54
CA GLY A 15 15.96 5.68 -2.69
C GLY A 15 15.09 4.43 -2.66
N GLN A 16 13.79 4.61 -2.40
CA GLN A 16 12.83 3.52 -2.49
C GLN A 16 12.84 2.88 -3.88
N PRO A 17 12.59 1.57 -4.01
CA PRO A 17 12.55 0.92 -5.31
C PRO A 17 11.52 1.60 -6.22
N ALA A 18 11.93 2.07 -7.40
CA ALA A 18 11.04 2.80 -8.32
C ALA A 18 9.79 1.99 -8.70
N ALA A 19 9.87 0.65 -8.66
CA ALA A 19 8.74 -0.23 -8.95
C ALA A 19 7.58 -0.07 -7.94
N TRP A 20 7.84 0.39 -6.72
CA TRP A 20 6.84 0.52 -5.66
C TRP A 20 5.73 1.51 -6.00
N SER A 21 6.04 2.55 -6.77
CA SER A 21 5.07 3.57 -7.20
C SER A 21 4.76 3.54 -8.69
N GLN A 22 5.29 2.55 -9.43
CA GLN A 22 5.02 2.42 -10.86
C GLN A 22 3.68 1.73 -11.11
N PRO A 23 2.71 2.38 -11.76
CA PRO A 23 1.43 1.75 -12.10
C PRO A 23 1.61 0.50 -12.97
N THR A 24 0.70 -0.45 -12.82
CA THR A 24 0.57 -1.61 -13.70
C THR A 24 -0.90 -1.86 -14.03
N LYS A 25 -1.16 -2.55 -15.14
CA LYS A 25 -2.53 -2.91 -15.53
C LYS A 25 -3.07 -3.93 -14.51
N PRO A 26 -4.30 -3.75 -13.99
CA PRO A 26 -4.90 -4.72 -13.09
C PRO A 26 -5.30 -5.99 -13.86
N PHE A 27 -5.36 -7.11 -13.16
CA PHE A 27 -5.71 -8.39 -13.76
C PHE A 27 -6.37 -9.33 -12.74
N GLN A 28 -7.16 -10.26 -13.25
CA GLN A 28 -7.73 -11.35 -12.46
C GLN A 28 -6.65 -12.40 -12.20
N ILE A 29 -6.46 -12.78 -10.94
CA ILE A 29 -5.50 -13.83 -10.55
C ILE A 29 -6.16 -15.20 -10.69
N LEU A 30 -7.27 -15.40 -9.97
CA LEU A 30 -8.11 -16.59 -10.03
C LEU A 30 -9.51 -16.24 -9.51
N ASP A 31 -10.55 -16.86 -10.07
CA ASP A 31 -11.95 -16.72 -9.65
C ASP A 31 -12.35 -15.28 -9.29
N ASN A 32 -12.45 -14.97 -8.00
CA ASN A 32 -12.91 -13.70 -7.48
C ASN A 32 -11.80 -12.83 -6.89
N ILE A 33 -10.54 -13.13 -7.20
CA ILE A 33 -9.35 -12.45 -6.68
C ILE A 33 -8.66 -11.68 -7.82
N TYR A 34 -8.38 -10.41 -7.59
CA TYR A 34 -7.81 -9.50 -8.57
C TYR A 34 -6.61 -8.76 -8.00
N TYR A 35 -5.60 -8.56 -8.84
CA TYR A 35 -4.47 -7.69 -8.55
C TYR A 35 -4.82 -6.24 -8.92
N VAL A 36 -4.71 -5.32 -7.97
CA VAL A 36 -4.98 -3.89 -8.14
C VAL A 36 -3.84 -2.98 -7.65
N GLY A 37 -2.69 -3.56 -7.28
CA GLY A 37 -1.50 -2.83 -6.82
C GLY A 37 -0.65 -2.19 -7.93
N THR A 38 0.62 -1.93 -7.61
CA THR A 38 1.64 -1.38 -8.51
C THR A 38 2.55 -2.48 -9.06
N LYS A 39 3.62 -2.15 -9.78
CA LYS A 39 4.60 -3.16 -10.22
C LYS A 39 5.36 -3.81 -9.07
N GLY A 40 5.58 -3.08 -7.98
CA GLY A 40 6.45 -3.50 -6.88
C GLY A 40 5.73 -3.73 -5.55
N LEU A 41 4.51 -3.23 -5.38
CA LEU A 41 3.73 -3.39 -4.15
C LEU A 41 2.35 -3.94 -4.47
N ALA A 42 2.00 -5.02 -3.80
CA ALA A 42 0.76 -5.72 -4.02
C ALA A 42 -0.41 -5.04 -3.30
N SER A 43 -1.56 -5.04 -3.97
CA SER A 43 -2.86 -4.80 -3.36
C SER A 43 -3.85 -5.71 -4.07
N TYR A 44 -4.71 -6.39 -3.30
CA TYR A 44 -5.61 -7.41 -3.83
C TYR A 44 -7.06 -7.05 -3.55
N LEU A 45 -7.91 -7.17 -4.58
CA LEU A 45 -9.36 -7.06 -4.45
C LEU A 45 -9.97 -8.46 -4.47
N ILE A 46 -10.73 -8.80 -3.43
CA ILE A 46 -11.42 -10.09 -3.28
C ILE A 46 -12.92 -9.82 -3.30
N VAL A 47 -13.62 -10.31 -4.32
CA VAL A 47 -15.02 -9.95 -4.59
C VAL A 47 -15.94 -11.10 -4.20
N SER A 48 -17.06 -10.83 -3.53
CA SER A 48 -18.08 -11.83 -3.26
C SER A 48 -19.45 -11.18 -3.23
N ASN A 49 -20.42 -11.76 -3.96
CA ASN A 49 -21.82 -11.30 -3.99
C ASN A 49 -21.99 -9.79 -4.21
N GLY A 50 -21.20 -9.20 -5.11
CA GLY A 50 -21.25 -7.76 -5.43
C GLY A 50 -20.66 -6.85 -4.35
N LYS A 51 -19.88 -7.40 -3.41
CA LYS A 51 -19.11 -6.67 -2.39
C LYS A 51 -17.65 -7.10 -2.45
N ALA A 52 -16.76 -6.34 -1.82
CA ALA A 52 -15.34 -6.65 -1.88
C ALA A 52 -14.60 -6.39 -0.56
N ILE A 53 -13.49 -7.11 -0.42
CA ILE A 53 -12.43 -6.87 0.55
C ILE A 53 -11.22 -6.37 -0.25
N LEU A 54 -10.57 -5.32 0.22
CA LEU A 54 -9.27 -4.87 -0.27
C LEU A 54 -8.18 -5.30 0.72
N LEU A 55 -7.11 -5.92 0.25
CA LEU A 55 -5.93 -6.25 1.06
C LEU A 55 -4.78 -5.33 0.65
N ASP A 56 -4.26 -4.58 1.63
CA ASP A 56 -3.21 -3.56 1.55
C ASP A 56 -3.56 -2.31 0.73
N GLY A 57 -3.08 -1.16 1.24
CA GLY A 57 -3.22 0.16 0.61
C GLY A 57 -1.95 0.67 -0.06
N THR A 58 -0.82 -0.01 0.15
CA THR A 58 0.52 0.35 -0.32
C THR A 58 0.96 1.76 0.14
N LEU A 59 1.80 2.45 -0.62
CA LEU A 59 2.20 3.84 -0.39
C LEU A 59 1.01 4.81 -0.46
N ALA A 60 1.09 5.93 0.25
CA ALA A 60 0.05 6.96 0.24
C ALA A 60 -0.27 7.50 -1.17
N GLU A 61 0.76 7.70 -1.99
CA GLU A 61 0.63 8.18 -3.37
C GLU A 61 -0.04 7.17 -4.32
N ASN A 62 -0.06 5.88 -3.95
CA ASN A 62 -0.63 4.82 -4.78
C ASN A 62 -2.14 4.67 -4.63
N ALA A 63 -2.78 5.28 -3.61
CA ALA A 63 -4.21 5.11 -3.36
C ALA A 63 -5.06 5.42 -4.61
N GLY A 64 -4.74 6.49 -5.34
CA GLY A 64 -5.42 6.83 -6.58
C GLY A 64 -5.23 5.80 -7.71
N TYR A 65 -4.06 5.13 -7.76
CA TYR A 65 -3.81 4.05 -8.72
C TYR A 65 -4.61 2.80 -8.39
N ILE A 66 -4.70 2.44 -7.10
CA ILE A 66 -5.52 1.31 -6.63
C ILE A 66 -6.99 1.58 -6.96
N GLU A 67 -7.50 2.77 -6.67
CA GLU A 67 -8.87 3.17 -7.01
C GLU A 67 -9.15 3.08 -8.51
N ALA A 68 -8.21 3.56 -9.34
CA ALA A 68 -8.31 3.49 -10.79
C ALA A 68 -8.32 2.03 -11.29
N ASN A 69 -7.50 1.18 -10.68
CA ASN A 69 -7.41 -0.24 -11.00
C ASN A 69 -8.70 -1.01 -10.66
N ILE A 70 -9.29 -0.74 -9.49
CA ILE A 70 -10.60 -1.29 -9.09
C ILE A 70 -11.68 -0.91 -10.12
N LYS A 71 -11.72 0.37 -10.52
CA LYS A 71 -12.68 0.87 -11.52
C LYS A 71 -12.44 0.27 -12.91
N ALA A 72 -11.19 0.10 -13.32
CA ALA A 72 -10.84 -0.48 -14.62
C ALA A 72 -11.27 -1.94 -14.77
N LEU A 73 -11.41 -2.67 -13.66
CA LEU A 73 -11.99 -4.02 -13.61
C LEU A 73 -13.53 -4.04 -13.59
N GLY A 74 -14.18 -2.87 -13.58
CA GLY A 74 -15.63 -2.73 -13.55
C GLY A 74 -16.26 -2.76 -12.15
N PHE A 75 -15.45 -2.71 -11.09
CA PHE A 75 -15.93 -2.65 -9.72
C PHE A 75 -16.11 -1.20 -9.25
N ARG A 76 -17.02 -1.01 -8.30
CA ARG A 76 -17.28 0.31 -7.70
C ARG A 76 -16.58 0.40 -6.34
N LEU A 77 -16.07 1.58 -6.00
CA LEU A 77 -15.33 1.77 -4.75
C LEU A 77 -16.24 1.55 -3.53
N GLU A 78 -17.49 1.97 -3.61
CA GLU A 78 -18.48 1.81 -2.55
C GLU A 78 -18.88 0.34 -2.32
N ASP A 79 -18.49 -0.60 -3.18
CA ASP A 79 -18.67 -2.03 -2.93
C ASP A 79 -17.53 -2.64 -2.10
N VAL A 80 -16.41 -1.93 -1.93
CA VAL A 80 -15.36 -2.30 -0.96
C VAL A 80 -15.90 -2.05 0.45
N LYS A 81 -16.05 -3.11 1.24
CA LYS A 81 -16.64 -3.05 2.59
C LYS A 81 -15.61 -3.20 3.69
N ILE A 82 -14.51 -3.89 3.40
CA ILE A 82 -13.44 -4.14 4.35
C ILE A 82 -12.12 -3.82 3.67
N ILE A 83 -11.24 -3.13 4.38
CA ILE A 83 -9.81 -3.02 4.05
C ILE A 83 -9.06 -3.81 5.13
N LEU A 84 -8.32 -4.82 4.68
CA LEU A 84 -7.37 -5.58 5.49
C LEU A 84 -5.96 -5.09 5.24
N ASN A 85 -5.09 -5.28 6.21
CA ASN A 85 -3.67 -5.03 6.08
C ASN A 85 -2.89 -6.31 6.40
N SER A 86 -1.85 -6.58 5.61
CA SER A 86 -0.95 -7.70 5.83
C SER A 86 -0.02 -7.47 7.03
N HIS A 87 0.54 -6.26 7.14
CA HIS A 87 1.38 -5.78 8.23
C HIS A 87 1.53 -4.25 8.16
N ALA A 88 1.76 -3.60 9.31
CA ALA A 88 1.69 -2.14 9.45
C ALA A 88 2.95 -1.35 9.00
N HIS A 89 3.62 -1.79 7.92
CA HIS A 89 4.69 -1.00 7.30
C HIS A 89 4.11 0.05 6.34
N TYR A 90 4.80 1.18 6.17
CA TYR A 90 4.32 2.30 5.34
C TYR A 90 4.12 1.93 3.86
N ASP A 91 4.91 0.99 3.34
CA ASP A 91 4.82 0.49 1.96
C ASP A 91 3.63 -0.44 1.73
N HIS A 92 2.91 -0.82 2.80
CA HIS A 92 1.68 -1.61 2.75
C HIS A 92 0.45 -0.86 3.29
N ALA A 93 0.65 0.08 4.21
CA ALA A 93 -0.43 0.68 5.00
C ALA A 93 -0.69 2.17 4.70
N ALA A 94 0.25 2.93 4.16
CA ALA A 94 0.13 4.39 4.08
C ALA A 94 -1.05 4.88 3.23
N GLY A 95 -1.48 4.11 2.22
CA GLY A 95 -2.66 4.41 1.41
C GLY A 95 -4.01 4.15 2.08
N ILE A 96 -4.05 3.40 3.19
CA ILE A 96 -5.30 2.90 3.81
C ILE A 96 -6.23 4.05 4.23
N ALA A 97 -5.68 5.15 4.77
CA ALA A 97 -6.50 6.27 5.24
C ALA A 97 -7.36 6.89 4.12
N LYS A 98 -6.76 7.15 2.96
CA LYS A 98 -7.46 7.67 1.78
C LYS A 98 -8.43 6.63 1.20
N LEU A 99 -8.00 5.39 1.07
CA LEU A 99 -8.86 4.31 0.56
C LEU A 99 -10.10 4.10 1.44
N ARG A 100 -9.94 4.14 2.77
CA ARG A 100 -11.04 4.11 3.74
C ARG A 100 -12.00 5.27 3.53
N GLN A 101 -11.47 6.49 3.38
CA GLN A 101 -12.28 7.69 3.16
C GLN A 101 -13.12 7.58 1.88
N ASP A 102 -12.53 7.11 0.78
CA ASP A 102 -13.18 7.13 -0.54
C ASP A 102 -14.12 5.95 -0.78
N THR A 103 -13.90 4.83 -0.07
CA THR A 103 -14.77 3.64 -0.14
C THR A 103 -15.87 3.63 0.92
N GLY A 104 -15.62 4.26 2.08
CA GLY A 104 -16.43 4.08 3.28
C GLY A 104 -16.25 2.71 3.97
N ALA A 105 -15.22 1.94 3.59
CA ALA A 105 -14.95 0.62 4.15
C ALA A 105 -14.54 0.67 5.63
N GLN A 106 -14.77 -0.43 6.35
CA GLN A 106 -14.16 -0.65 7.66
C GLN A 106 -12.72 -1.12 7.49
N VAL A 107 -11.81 -0.61 8.32
CA VAL A 107 -10.44 -1.13 8.39
C VAL A 107 -10.39 -2.19 9.49
N MET A 108 -9.86 -3.36 9.18
CA MET A 108 -9.63 -4.44 10.15
C MET A 108 -8.17 -4.88 10.02
N ALA A 109 -7.51 -5.06 11.15
CA ALA A 109 -6.10 -5.45 11.23
C ALA A 109 -5.89 -6.34 12.45
N MET A 110 -4.69 -6.91 12.56
CA MET A 110 -4.26 -7.60 13.77
C MET A 110 -4.17 -6.60 14.93
N GLU A 111 -4.46 -7.06 16.15
CA GLU A 111 -4.47 -6.19 17.33
C GLU A 111 -3.08 -5.60 17.60
N GLU A 112 -2.03 -6.38 17.33
CA GLU A 112 -0.63 -6.00 17.47
C GLU A 112 -0.24 -4.85 16.52
N ASP A 113 -0.91 -4.71 15.38
CA ASP A 113 -0.67 -3.65 14.39
C ASP A 113 -1.50 -2.38 14.67
N ARG A 114 -2.45 -2.42 15.60
CA ARG A 114 -3.38 -1.31 15.88
C ARG A 114 -2.63 -0.01 16.16
N SER A 115 -1.68 -0.04 17.10
CA SER A 115 -0.89 1.13 17.51
C SER A 115 -0.21 1.78 16.30
N ALA A 116 0.42 0.95 15.47
CA ALA A 116 1.14 1.40 14.28
C ALA A 116 0.22 2.04 13.25
N LEU A 117 -0.95 1.44 12.99
CA LEU A 117 -1.92 1.95 12.03
C LEU A 117 -2.62 3.22 12.51
N GLU A 118 -2.92 3.35 13.79
CA GLU A 118 -3.57 4.54 14.37
C GLU A 118 -2.63 5.76 14.43
N HIS A 119 -1.32 5.53 14.61
CA HIS A 119 -0.34 6.60 14.82
C HIS A 119 0.64 6.80 13.66
N GLY A 120 0.63 5.92 12.65
CA GLY A 120 1.55 5.96 11.51
C GLY A 120 3.00 5.68 11.88
N LYS A 121 3.23 4.98 13.01
CA LYS A 121 4.57 4.64 13.50
C LYS A 121 4.62 3.17 13.88
N GLN A 122 5.35 2.40 13.09
CA GLN A 122 5.55 0.99 13.37
C GLN A 122 6.36 0.77 14.65
N GLU A 123 5.98 -0.23 15.44
CA GLU A 123 6.79 -0.76 16.54
C GLU A 123 7.70 -1.86 15.98
N GLY A 124 9.03 -1.69 16.10
CA GLY A 124 10.02 -2.69 15.65
C GLY A 124 10.93 -2.24 14.50
N ASP A 125 10.56 -1.19 13.77
CA ASP A 125 11.42 -0.54 12.76
C ASP A 125 12.42 0.42 13.44
N THR A 126 13.28 -0.14 14.28
CA THR A 126 14.55 0.50 14.64
C THR A 126 15.58 0.10 13.58
N ASN A 127 15.67 0.89 12.51
CA ASN A 127 16.95 1.03 11.82
C ASN A 127 17.85 1.98 12.61
#